data_AF-A0A7C4VU79-F1
#
_entry.id   AF-A0A7C4VU79-F1
#
_cell.length_a   1.000
_cell.length_b   1.000
_cell.length_c   1.000
_cell.angle_alpha   90.00
_cell.angle_beta   90.00
_cell.angle_gamma   90.00
#
_symmetry.space_group_name_H-M   'P 1'
#
loop_
_entity.id
_entity.type
_entity.pdbx_description
1 polymer ?
#
loop_
_entity_poly.entity_id
_entity_poly.type
_entity_poly.pdbx_seq_one_letter_code
_entity_poly.pdbx_strand_id
1 'polypeptide(L)'
;MRSVAVKQSLMMFLGFITSIAYINDGEFTFGLVLVVFSSVFLLGIFERKTMSFSYKIAHLYVGSILMMIATGYLILTFAFSHFNLLVGEPSLRLSIPDFLLILTGIMSLFNVISLKKAVTREKTP
;
A
#
# COMPACT_ATOMS: atom_id res chain seq x y z
N MET A 1 10.54 16.11 -9.51
CA MET A 1 10.58 14.88 -10.34
C MET A 1 11.26 13.71 -9.63
N ARG A 2 12.51 13.85 -9.17
CA ARG A 2 13.27 12.76 -8.54
C ARG A 2 12.59 12.19 -7.29
N SER A 3 11.99 13.02 -6.43
CA SER A 3 11.32 12.58 -5.21
C SER A 3 10.09 11.69 -5.43
N VAL A 4 9.23 12.02 -6.41
CA VAL A 4 8.01 11.24 -6.72
C VAL A 4 8.37 9.88 -7.32
N ALA A 5 9.32 9.86 -8.26
CA ALA A 5 9.79 8.61 -8.86
C ALA A 5 10.45 7.70 -7.80
N VAL A 6 11.26 8.27 -6.89
CA VAL A 6 11.84 7.52 -5.77
C VAL A 6 10.76 6.94 -4.86
N LYS A 7 9.74 7.73 -4.50
CA LYS A 7 8.59 7.25 -3.72
C LYS A 7 7.86 6.11 -4.43
N GLN A 8 7.57 6.25 -5.73
CA GLN A 8 6.95 5.19 -6.52
C GLN A 8 7.81 3.92 -6.55
N SER A 9 9.12 4.04 -6.78
CA SER A 9 10.04 2.88 -6.80
C SER A 9 10.09 2.19 -5.44
N LEU A 10 10.11 2.95 -4.35
CA LEU A 10 10.06 2.40 -3.00
C LEU A 10 8.74 1.64 -2.74
N MET A 11 7.60 2.26 -3.06
CA MET A 11 6.28 1.66 -2.87
C MET A 11 6.09 0.40 -3.74
N MET A 12 6.57 0.44 -4.98
CA MET A 12 6.60 -0.70 -5.88
C MET A 12 7.40 -1.86 -5.29
N PHE A 13 8.61 -1.58 -4.80
CA PHE A 13 9.49 -2.61 -4.22
C PHE A 13 8.89 -3.22 -2.96
N LEU A 14 8.40 -2.40 -2.03
CA LEU A 14 7.72 -2.87 -0.82
C LEU A 14 6.49 -3.71 -1.14
N GLY A 15 5.67 -3.25 -2.09
CA GLY A 15 4.46 -3.95 -2.51
C GLY A 15 4.74 -5.31 -3.15
N PHE A 16 5.76 -5.40 -4.01
CA PHE A 16 6.16 -6.70 -4.59
C PHE A 16 6.75 -7.66 -3.56
N ILE A 17 7.59 -7.17 -2.63
CA ILE A 17 8.11 -8.03 -1.55
C ILE A 17 6.97 -8.54 -0.67
N THR A 18 6.05 -7.67 -0.29
CA THR A 18 4.88 -8.04 0.52
C THR A 18 4.03 -9.07 -0.21
N SER A 19 3.78 -8.87 -1.51
CA SER A 19 3.06 -9.82 -2.36
C SER A 19 3.73 -11.20 -2.41
N ILE A 20 5.04 -11.25 -2.66
CA ILE A 20 5.81 -12.51 -2.68
C ILE A 20 5.74 -13.20 -1.31
N ALA A 21 5.79 -12.43 -0.23
CA ALA A 21 5.66 -12.97 1.12
C ALA A 21 4.29 -13.64 1.33
N TYR A 22 3.18 -13.00 0.93
CA TYR A 22 1.84 -13.60 1.01
C TYR A 22 1.68 -14.84 0.12
N ILE A 23 2.25 -14.83 -1.09
CA ILE A 23 2.25 -16.01 -1.98
C ILE A 23 2.97 -17.18 -1.31
N ASN A 24 4.12 -16.93 -0.68
CA ASN A 24 4.89 -17.95 0.03
C ASN A 24 4.17 -18.46 1.29
N ASP A 25 3.33 -17.64 1.92
CA ASP A 25 2.50 -18.00 3.07
C ASP A 25 1.20 -18.75 2.67
N GLY A 26 1.00 -19.00 1.37
CA GLY A 26 -0.14 -19.74 0.83
C GLY A 26 -1.35 -18.85 0.49
N GLU A 27 -1.28 -17.54 0.71
CA GLU A 27 -2.34 -16.58 0.39
C GLU A 27 -2.23 -16.06 -1.05
N PHE A 28 -2.27 -16.99 -2.02
CA PHE A 28 -2.02 -16.70 -3.44
C PHE A 28 -2.89 -15.57 -4.00
N THR A 29 -4.20 -15.59 -3.75
CA THR A 29 -5.13 -14.59 -4.29
C THR A 29 -4.82 -13.19 -3.75
N PHE A 30 -4.58 -13.07 -2.45
CA PHE A 30 -4.28 -11.78 -1.83
C PHE A 30 -2.91 -11.26 -2.29
N GLY A 31 -1.91 -12.15 -2.35
CA GLY A 31 -0.61 -11.85 -2.94
C GLY A 31 -0.71 -11.33 -4.37
N LEU A 32 -1.51 -11.96 -5.24
CA LEU A 32 -1.74 -11.50 -6.63
C LEU A 32 -2.42 -10.13 -6.69
N VAL A 33 -3.39 -9.85 -5.82
CA VAL A 33 -3.99 -8.50 -5.72
C VAL A 33 -2.92 -7.46 -5.40
N LEU A 34 -1.99 -7.76 -4.49
CA LEU A 34 -0.88 -6.87 -4.18
C LEU A 34 0.10 -6.70 -5.34
N VAL A 35 0.32 -7.71 -6.19
CA VAL A 35 1.08 -7.56 -7.46
C VAL A 35 0.39 -6.51 -8.33
N VAL A 36 -0.93 -6.64 -8.53
CA VAL A 36 -1.71 -5.72 -9.36
C VAL A 36 -1.63 -4.30 -8.81
N PHE A 37 -1.79 -4.12 -7.50
CA PHE A 37 -1.66 -2.80 -6.87
C PHE A 37 -0.25 -2.23 -7.02
N SER A 38 0.78 -3.08 -6.89
CA SER A 38 2.18 -2.68 -7.04
C SER A 38 2.52 -2.26 -8.47
N SER A 39 1.85 -2.86 -9.46
CA SER A 39 2.01 -2.49 -10.88
C SER A 39 1.56 -1.05 -11.17
N VAL A 40 0.64 -0.47 -10.39
CA VAL A 40 0.23 0.94 -10.51
C VAL A 40 1.44 1.87 -10.30
N PHE A 41 2.31 1.55 -9.34
CA PHE A 41 3.53 2.31 -9.12
C PHE A 41 4.55 2.11 -10.25
N LEU A 42 4.67 0.89 -10.76
CA LEU A 42 5.55 0.54 -11.89
C LEU A 42 5.17 1.33 -13.15
N LEU A 43 3.88 1.42 -13.47
CA LEU A 43 3.38 2.19 -14.61
C LEU A 43 3.73 3.68 -14.47
N GLY A 44 3.58 4.25 -13.27
CA GLY A 44 3.96 5.63 -13.00
C GLY A 44 5.46 5.93 -13.19
N ILE A 45 6.34 4.92 -13.02
CA ILE A 45 7.78 5.04 -13.28
C ILE A 45 8.08 5.03 -14.78
N PHE A 46 7.43 4.12 -15.53
CA PHE A 46 7.68 3.91 -16.95
C PHE A 46 7.08 4.98 -17.87
N GLU A 47 6.12 5.78 -17.40
CA GLU A 47 5.67 6.96 -18.12
C GLU A 47 6.82 7.95 -18.33
N ARG A 48 7.49 7.86 -19.49
CA ARG A 48 8.57 8.75 -19.92
C ARG A 48 8.16 9.53 -21.17
N LYS A 49 8.16 10.86 -21.01
CA LYS A 49 8.34 11.92 -22.02
C LYS A 49 7.11 12.66 -22.58
N THR A 50 5.87 12.17 -22.48
CA THR A 50 4.70 12.88 -23.08
C THR A 50 3.55 13.21 -22.12
N MET A 51 3.49 12.58 -20.94
CA MET A 51 2.42 12.79 -19.96
C MET A 51 2.80 13.84 -18.89
N SER A 52 1.81 14.64 -18.47
CA SER A 52 2.00 15.73 -17.50
C SER A 52 2.40 15.19 -16.10
N PHE A 53 3.12 16.02 -15.33
CA PHE A 53 3.51 15.75 -13.94
C PHE A 53 2.35 15.27 -13.04
N SER A 54 1.12 15.67 -13.37
CA SER A 54 -0.11 15.25 -12.69
C SER A 54 -0.36 13.74 -12.76
N TYR A 55 0.00 13.06 -13.85
CA TYR A 55 -0.22 11.62 -14.01
C TYR A 55 0.68 10.78 -13.07
N LYS A 56 1.93 11.20 -12.87
CA LYS A 56 2.83 10.52 -11.92
C LYS A 56 2.34 10.67 -10.48
N ILE A 57 1.84 11.86 -10.15
CA ILE A 57 1.20 12.10 -8.85
C ILE A 57 -0.04 11.21 -8.69
N ALA A 58 -0.87 11.09 -9.74
CA ALA A 58 -2.07 10.25 -9.71
C ALA A 58 -1.72 8.78 -9.44
N HIS A 59 -0.74 8.20 -10.14
CA HIS A 59 -0.30 6.83 -9.88
C HIS A 59 0.23 6.62 -8.46
N LEU A 60 1.02 7.56 -7.94
CA LEU A 60 1.50 7.48 -6.55
C LEU A 60 0.33 7.59 -5.56
N TYR A 61 -0.64 8.46 -5.83
CA TYR A 61 -1.81 8.68 -4.97
C TYR A 61 -2.74 7.47 -4.96
N VAL A 62 -3.19 7.03 -6.14
CA VAL A 62 -4.10 5.89 -6.30
C VAL A 62 -3.46 4.61 -5.78
N GLY A 63 -2.21 4.31 -6.15
CA GLY A 63 -1.50 3.15 -5.63
C GLY A 63 -1.37 3.18 -4.10
N SER A 64 -1.11 4.34 -3.50
CA SER A 64 -1.06 4.47 -2.04
C SER A 64 -2.43 4.24 -1.40
N ILE A 65 -3.52 4.71 -2.00
CA ILE A 65 -4.88 4.42 -1.50
C ILE A 65 -5.18 2.93 -1.56
N LEU A 66 -4.83 2.25 -2.66
CA LEU A 66 -5.05 0.80 -2.80
C LEU A 66 -4.31 0.01 -1.71
N MET A 67 -3.05 0.38 -1.43
CA MET A 67 -2.29 -0.21 -0.33
C MET A 67 -2.92 0.07 1.03
N MET A 68 -3.40 1.30 1.29
CA MET A 68 -4.11 1.62 2.52
C MET A 68 -5.40 0.80 2.69
N ILE A 69 -6.14 0.54 1.62
CA ILE A 69 -7.35 -0.30 1.65
C ILE A 69 -6.96 -1.73 2.03
N ALA A 70 -5.93 -2.30 1.42
CA ALA A 70 -5.44 -3.64 1.75
C ALA A 70 -4.98 -3.74 3.22
N THR A 71 -4.18 -2.77 3.69
CA THR A 71 -3.76 -2.71 5.10
C THR A 71 -4.95 -2.51 6.04
N GLY A 72 -5.92 -1.67 5.65
CA GLY A 72 -7.14 -1.44 6.43
C GLY A 72 -7.98 -2.69 6.58
N TYR A 73 -8.12 -3.48 5.50
CA TYR A 73 -8.78 -4.78 5.53
C TYR A 73 -8.09 -5.75 6.51
N LEU A 74 -6.76 -5.83 6.47
CA LEU A 74 -5.97 -6.64 7.41
C LEU A 74 -6.19 -6.19 8.86
N ILE A 75 -6.07 -4.89 9.15
CA ILE A 75 -6.24 -4.34 10.50
C ILE A 75 -7.65 -4.62 11.03
N LEU A 76 -8.68 -4.41 10.21
CA LEU A 76 -10.06 -4.70 10.58
C LEU A 76 -10.26 -6.19 10.84
N THR A 77 -9.72 -7.05 9.99
CA THR A 77 -9.80 -8.51 10.17
C THR A 77 -9.13 -8.94 11.46
N PHE A 78 -7.93 -8.42 11.74
CA PHE A 78 -7.22 -8.67 13.00
C PHE A 78 -8.02 -8.16 14.22
N ALA A 79 -8.56 -6.95 14.16
CA ALA A 79 -9.40 -6.40 15.23
C ALA A 79 -10.66 -7.27 15.46
N PHE A 80 -11.36 -7.65 14.39
CA PHE A 80 -12.56 -8.47 14.48
C PHE A 80 -12.25 -9.89 14.97
N SER A 81 -11.06 -10.43 14.70
CA SER A 81 -10.66 -11.74 15.23
C SER A 81 -10.62 -11.80 16.76
N HIS A 82 -10.59 -10.66 17.48
CA HIS A 82 -10.70 -10.66 18.94
C HIS A 82 -12.10 -11.03 19.41
N PHE A 83 -13.14 -10.87 18.59
CA PHE A 83 -14.49 -11.37 18.90
C PHE A 83 -14.55 -12.90 18.88
N ASN A 84 -13.64 -13.57 18.16
CA ASN A 84 -13.56 -15.04 18.14
C ASN A 84 -13.28 -15.60 19.54
N LEU A 85 -12.60 -14.83 20.41
CA LEU A 85 -12.37 -15.19 21.80
C LEU A 85 -13.68 -15.39 22.59
N LEU A 86 -14.78 -14.74 22.19
CA LEU A 86 -16.10 -14.91 22.80
C LEU A 86 -16.73 -16.28 22.49
N VAL A 87 -16.29 -16.93 21.41
CA VAL A 87 -16.78 -18.23 20.95
C VAL A 87 -15.77 -19.35 21.24
N GLY A 88 -14.67 -19.04 21.95
CA GLY A 88 -13.61 -19.99 22.30
C GLY A 88 -12.63 -20.29 21.17
N GLU A 89 -12.66 -19.53 20.08
CA GLU A 89 -11.72 -19.65 18.97
C GLU A 89 -10.49 -18.74 19.18
N PRO A 90 -9.30 -19.15 18.71
CA PRO A 90 -8.10 -18.33 18.80
C PRO A 90 -8.21 -17.07 17.93
N SER A 91 -7.65 -15.96 18.40
CA SER A 91 -7.52 -14.75 17.59
C SER A 91 -6.51 -14.95 16.46
N LEU A 92 -6.66 -14.15 15.40
CA LEU A 92 -5.72 -14.12 14.29
C LEU A 92 -4.35 -13.64 14.80
N ARG A 93 -3.28 -14.32 14.37
CA ARG A 93 -1.91 -13.90 14.64
C ARG A 93 -1.33 -13.24 13.40
N LEU A 94 -0.71 -12.08 13.58
CA LEU A 94 -0.08 -11.37 12.47
C LEU A 94 1.18 -12.12 12.01
N SER A 95 1.21 -12.43 10.72
CA SER A 95 2.33 -13.06 10.03
C SER A 95 3.40 -12.03 9.64
N ILE A 96 4.56 -12.49 9.15
CA ILE A 96 5.58 -11.60 8.59
C ILE A 96 5.04 -10.78 7.40
N PRO A 97 4.32 -11.38 6.42
CA PRO A 97 3.62 -10.62 5.38
C PRO A 97 2.72 -9.50 5.91
N ASP A 98 1.99 -9.75 7.01
CA ASP A 98 1.11 -8.76 7.62
C ASP A 98 1.87 -7.52 8.11
N PHE A 99 3.01 -7.72 8.77
CA PHE A 99 3.86 -6.62 9.22
C PHE A 99 4.41 -5.81 8.04
N LEU A 100 4.79 -6.48 6.94
CA LEU A 100 5.24 -5.80 5.71
C LEU A 100 4.12 -4.99 5.08
N LEU A 101 2.89 -5.50 5.07
CA LEU A 101 1.73 -4.78 4.58
C LEU A 101 1.38 -3.58 5.46
N ILE A 102 1.48 -3.72 6.78
CA ILE A 102 1.28 -2.61 7.73
C ILE A 102 2.31 -1.50 7.47
N LEU A 103 3.59 -1.84 7.33
CA LEU A 103 4.64 -0.87 7.00
C LEU A 103 4.35 -0.17 5.65
N THR A 104 3.96 -0.93 4.63
CA THR A 104 3.58 -0.40 3.32
C THR A 104 2.36 0.53 3.42
N GLY A 105 1.37 0.20 4.24
CA GLY A 105 0.20 1.03 4.51
C GLY A 105 0.55 2.34 5.20
N ILE A 106 1.44 2.33 6.20
CA ILE A 106 1.93 3.54 6.88
C ILE A 106 2.63 4.47 5.89
N MET A 107 3.52 3.93 5.05
CA MET A 107 4.21 4.70 4.02
C MET A 107 3.23 5.28 2.99
N SER A 108 2.20 4.51 2.64
CA SER A 108 1.12 4.95 1.75
C SER A 108 0.32 6.10 2.34
N LEU A 109 -0.03 6.04 3.64
CA LEU A 109 -0.71 7.11 4.35
C LEU A 109 0.09 8.42 4.30
N PHE A 110 1.39 8.37 4.56
CA PHE A 110 2.26 9.54 4.45
C PHE A 110 2.29 10.12 3.02
N ASN A 111 2.29 9.26 2.00
CA ASN A 111 2.22 9.70 0.61
C ASN A 111 0.90 10.39 0.29
N VAL A 112 -0.24 9.82 0.70
CA VAL A 112 -1.57 10.40 0.50
C VAL A 112 -1.68 11.77 1.17
N ILE A 113 -1.26 11.88 2.44
CA ILE A 113 -1.30 13.15 3.19
C ILE A 113 -0.38 14.19 2.52
N SER A 114 0.86 13.80 2.19
CA SER A 114 1.84 14.69 1.56
C SER A 114 1.35 15.22 0.21
N LEU A 115 0.75 14.36 -0.62
CA LEU A 115 0.22 14.74 -1.92
C LEU A 115 -1.03 15.60 -1.78
N LYS A 116 -1.96 15.26 -0.87
CA LYS A 116 -3.15 16.09 -0.59
C LYS A 116 -2.75 17.51 -0.23
N LYS A 117 -1.82 17.67 0.73
CA LYS A 117 -1.30 18.99 1.13
C LYS A 117 -0.65 19.75 -0.03
N ALA A 118 0.13 19.07 -0.86
CA ALA A 118 0.77 19.68 -2.02
C ALA A 118 -0.24 20.19 -3.07
N VAL A 119 -1.38 19.52 -3.19
CA VAL A 119 -2.46 19.92 -4.12
C VAL A 119 -3.36 21.02 -3.52
N THR A 120 -3.67 20.95 -2.22
CA THR A 120 -4.56 21.92 -1.55
C THR A 120 -3.88 23.21 -1.08
N ARG A 121 -2.53 23.27 -1.10
CA ARG A 121 -1.73 24.40 -0.58
C ARG A 121 -1.99 24.73 0.91
N GLU A 122 -2.51 23.78 1.69
CA GLU A 122 -2.63 23.95 3.14
C GLU A 122 -1.23 24.07 3.77
N LYS A 123 -0.92 25.24 4.34
CA LYS A 123 0.29 25.47 5.13
C LYS A 123 0.17 24.71 6.45
N THR A 124 1.24 24.05 6.88
CA THR A 124 1.38 23.54 8.25
C THR A 124 1.22 24.68 9.25
N PRO A 125 0.57 24.46 10.41
CA PRO A 125 0.77 25.33 11.56
C PRO A 125 2.25 25.37 11.96
#